data_AF-A0ABD0PQ70-F1
#
_entry.id   AF-A0ABD0PQ70-F1
#
_cell.length_a   1.000
_cell.length_b   1.000
_cell.length_c   1.000
_cell.angle_alpha   90.00
_cell.angle_beta   90.00
_cell.angle_gamma   90.00
#
_symmetry.space_group_name_H-M   'P 1'
#
loop_
_entity.id
_entity.type
_entity.pdbx_description
1 polymer ?
#
loop_
_entity_poly.entity_id
_entity_poly.type
_entity_poly.pdbx_seq_one_letter_code
_entity_poly.pdbx_strand_id
1 'polypeptide(L)' 'DYLSYHNGMKFSTYDKDQDLYGDNCALKLSLGGFWYNSCSYTNPTGPYLWEKE' A
#
# COMPACT_ATOMS: atom_id res chain seq x y z
N ASP A 1 -13.13 5.61 -9.42
CA ASP A 1 -12.01 6.26 -8.70
C ASP A 1 -11.42 5.23 -7.74
N TYR A 2 -10.10 5.00 -7.81
CA TYR A 2 -9.39 4.05 -6.95
C TYR A 2 -8.71 4.71 -5.74
N LEU A 3 -8.57 6.04 -5.73
CA LEU A 3 -7.92 6.76 -4.63
C LEU A 3 -8.88 7.03 -3.47
N SER A 4 -10.18 7.14 -3.75
CA SER A 4 -11.21 7.30 -2.70
C SER A 4 -11.19 6.23 -1.61
N TYR A 5 -10.75 5.00 -1.92
CA TYR A 5 -10.61 3.91 -0.94
C TYR A 5 -9.53 4.18 0.13
N HIS A 6 -8.60 5.09 -0.17
CA HIS A 6 -7.47 5.45 0.68
C HIS A 6 -7.74 6.72 1.53
N ASN A 7 -8.89 7.38 1.34
CA ASN A 7 -9.21 8.61 2.05
C ASN A 7 -9.32 8.38 3.56
N GLY A 8 -8.63 9.22 4.33
CA GLY A 8 -8.62 9.15 5.80
C GLY A 8 -7.71 8.05 6.37
N MET A 9 -7.06 7.25 5.52
CA MET A 9 -6.08 6.25 5.98
C MET A 9 -4.77 6.92 6.37
N LYS A 10 -4.04 6.29 7.30
CA LYS A 10 -2.70 6.74 7.68
C LYS A 10 -1.69 6.19 6.68
N PHE A 11 -0.59 6.91 6.53
CA PHE A 11 0.51 6.45 5.69
C PHE A 11 1.28 5.32 6.38
N SER A 12 1.47 4.21 5.68
CA SER A 12 2.16 3.02 6.17
C SER A 12 3.38 2.70 5.32
N THR A 13 4.45 2.25 5.97
CA THR A 13 5.73 1.85 5.37
C THR A 13 6.18 0.50 5.96
N TYR A 14 7.24 -0.09 5.39
CA TYR A 14 7.76 -1.38 5.85
C TYR A 14 8.20 -1.37 7.34
N ASP A 15 8.63 -0.22 7.85
CA ASP A 15 9.09 0.00 9.23
C ASP A 15 8.00 0.60 10.14
N LYS A 16 6.87 1.03 9.58
CA LYS A 16 5.78 1.63 10.33
C LYS A 16 4.42 1.21 9.77
N ASP A 17 3.85 0.19 10.40
CA ASP A 17 2.52 -0.31 10.07
C ASP A 17 1.43 0.56 10.72
N GLN A 18 0.62 1.19 9.88
CA GLN A 18 -0.51 2.01 10.29
C GLN A 18 -1.77 1.71 9.44
N ASP A 19 -1.78 0.57 8.77
CA ASP A 19 -2.91 0.13 7.95
C ASP A 19 -3.93 -0.64 8.79
N LEU A 20 -5.02 -1.09 8.16
CA LEU A 20 -6.13 -1.78 8.83
C LEU A 20 -6.13 -3.29 8.54
N TYR A 21 -5.09 -3.82 7.90
CA TYR A 21 -4.96 -5.24 7.64
C TYR A 21 -4.36 -5.97 8.87
N GLY A 22 -4.52 -7.29 8.91
CA GLY A 22 -3.97 -8.11 10.01
C GLY A 22 -2.44 -8.26 9.98
N ASP A 23 -1.79 -7.76 8.93
CA ASP A 23 -0.36 -7.81 8.65
C ASP A 23 0.06 -6.52 7.95
N ASN A 24 1.35 -6.19 7.95
CA ASN A 24 1.87 -5.00 7.28
C ASN A 24 1.76 -5.09 5.74
N CYS A 25 0.83 -4.33 5.15
CA CYS A 25 0.60 -4.27 3.71
C CYS A 25 1.82 -3.76 2.94
N ALA A 26 2.46 -2.71 3.47
CA ALA A 26 3.64 -2.09 2.88
C ALA A 26 4.80 -3.08 2.75
N LEU A 27 4.94 -3.98 3.72
CA LEU A 27 5.98 -5.00 3.77
C LEU A 27 5.63 -6.25 2.95
N LYS A 28 4.42 -6.79 3.07
CA LYS A 28 4.09 -8.12 2.52
C LYS A 28 3.51 -8.11 1.11
N LEU A 29 2.76 -7.08 0.74
CA LEU A 29 1.92 -7.10 -0.48
C LEU A 29 2.27 -5.99 -1.46
N SER A 30 2.59 -4.80 -0.96
CA SER A 30 2.72 -3.60 -1.79
C SER A 30 4.17 -3.22 -2.08
N LEU A 31 5.12 -3.60 -1.23
CA LEU A 31 6.56 -3.33 -1.40
C LEU A 31 6.84 -1.84 -1.67
N GLY A 32 6.14 -0.97 -0.93
CA GLY A 32 6.13 0.49 -1.10
C GLY A 32 5.44 1.17 0.08
N GLY A 33 5.43 2.50 0.11
CA GLY A 33 4.76 3.27 1.15
C GLY A 33 3.50 3.96 0.62
N PHE A 34 2.36 3.80 1.27
CA PHE A 34 1.11 4.42 0.83
C PHE A 34 0.09 4.56 1.96
N TRP A 35 -1.02 5.23 1.69
CA TRP A 35 -2.17 5.32 2.59
C TRP A 35 -2.98 4.01 2.55
N TYR A 36 -2.37 2.90 2.96
CA TYR A 36 -2.99 1.57 2.90
C TYR A 36 -4.21 1.46 3.85
N ASN A 37 -5.25 0.77 3.36
CA ASN A 37 -6.40 0.36 4.16
C ASN A 37 -6.28 -1.14 4.46
N SER A 38 -6.85 -2.02 3.62
CA SER A 38 -6.79 -3.47 3.83
C SER A 38 -6.74 -4.24 2.49
N CYS A 39 -5.73 -4.09 1.63
CA CYS A 39 -4.54 -3.22 1.71
C CYS A 39 -4.63 -2.03 0.76
N SER A 40 -4.81 -2.29 -0.55
CA SER A 40 -4.89 -1.23 -1.57
C SER A 40 -5.66 -1.67 -2.81
N TYR A 41 -6.37 -0.74 -3.46
CA TYR A 41 -6.82 -0.93 -4.85
C TYR A 41 -5.87 -0.32 -5.88
N THR A 42 -4.95 0.55 -5.46
CA THR A 42 -3.88 1.08 -6.28
C THR A 42 -2.61 1.23 -5.46
N ASN A 43 -1.46 1.07 -6.09
CA ASN A 43 -0.16 1.14 -5.43
C ASN A 43 0.87 1.85 -6.33
N PRO A 44 0.75 3.17 -6.52
CA PRO A 44 1.64 3.93 -7.40
C PRO A 44 3.07 4.06 -6.86
N THR A 45 3.28 3.73 -5.58
CA THR A 45 4.58 3.76 -4.90
C THR A 45 5.23 2.37 -4.81
N GLY A 46 4.60 1.36 -5.39
CA GLY A 46 5.15 0.02 -5.47
C GLY A 46 6.35 -0.08 -6.42
N PRO A 47 6.96 -1.27 -6.51
CA PRO A 47 8.09 -1.51 -7.41
C PRO A 47 7.75 -1.17 -8.86
N TYR A 48 8.70 -0.58 -9.58
CA TYR A 48 8.56 -0.33 -11.01
C TYR A 48 8.75 -1.64 -11.78
N LEU A 49 7.71 -2.08 -12.50
CA LEU A 49 7.65 -3.40 -13.14
C LEU A 49 7.80 -3.31 -14.67
N TRP A 50 8.86 -2.66 -15.17
CA TRP A 50 8.93 -2.28 -16.58
C TRP A 50 9.30 -3.40 -17.57
N GLU A 51 9.60 -4.61 -17.10
CA GLU A 51 9.92 -5.78 -17.94
C GLU A 51 9.53 -7.09 -17.25
N LYS A 52 8.36 -7.15 -16.59
CA LYS A 52 7.84 -8.44 -16.14
C LYS A 52 7.19 -9.15 -17.33
N GLU A 53 7.95 -10.06 -17.94
CA GLU A 53 7.42 -11.19 -18.73
C GLU A 53 6.46 -12.06 -17.89
#